data_AF-A0A377DFN8-F1
#
_entry.id   AF-A0A377DFN8-F1
#
_cell.length_a   1.000
_cell.length_b   1.000
_cell.length_c   1.000
_cell.angle_alpha   90.00
_cell.angle_beta   90.00
_cell.angle_gamma   90.00
#
_symmetry.space_group_name_H-M   'P 1'
#
loop_
_entity.id
_entity.type
_entity.pdbx_description
1 polymer ?
#
loop_
_entity_poly.entity_id
_entity_poly.type
_entity_poly.pdbx_seq_one_letter_code
_entity_poly.pdbx_strand_id
1 'polypeptide(L)'
;MFLVDSHCHLDGLDYESLHKDVDDVLAKAAARDVKFCLAVATTLPGYLHMRDLVGERDNVVFSCGVHPLNQNDPYDVEDLRRLAAEEGVVALGETGLDYYYTPETKVRQQESFIHHIQIGRELNKPVIVHTRDAPCRYAGNSARRKSDGLRWRTTLFYRGQRNGR
;
A
#
# COMPACT_ATOMS: atom_id res chain seq x y z
N MET A 1 -22.78 -13.38 -1.04
CA MET A 1 -21.56 -13.34 -1.90
C MET A 1 -20.33 -13.24 -1.00
N PHE A 2 -19.09 -13.28 -1.51
CA PHE A 2 -17.87 -13.00 -0.72
C PHE A 2 -17.01 -12.03 -1.52
N LEU A 3 -16.94 -10.79 -1.06
CA LEU A 3 -16.13 -9.73 -1.67
C LEU A 3 -14.96 -9.37 -0.74
N VAL A 4 -13.87 -8.95 -1.36
CA VAL A 4 -12.67 -8.46 -0.69
C VAL A 4 -12.46 -7.02 -1.11
N ASP A 5 -12.37 -6.11 -0.14
CA ASP A 5 -11.82 -4.79 -0.39
C ASP A 5 -10.29 -4.92 -0.38
N SER A 6 -9.70 -4.96 -1.57
CA SER A 6 -8.26 -5.19 -1.72
C SER A 6 -7.40 -3.97 -1.40
N HIS A 7 -8.00 -2.80 -1.14
CA HIS A 7 -7.27 -1.56 -0.89
C HIS A 7 -8.16 -0.52 -0.21
N CYS A 8 -8.03 -0.36 1.11
CA CYS A 8 -8.71 0.68 1.87
C CYS A 8 -7.79 1.35 2.91
N HIS A 9 -8.02 2.63 3.17
CA HIS A 9 -7.33 3.38 4.24
C HIS A 9 -8.26 3.47 5.44
N LEU A 10 -8.27 2.43 6.30
CA LEU A 10 -9.14 2.40 7.48
C LEU A 10 -8.80 3.50 8.49
N ASP A 11 -7.54 3.94 8.54
CA ASP A 11 -7.05 5.05 9.36
C ASP A 11 -7.51 6.43 8.86
N GLY A 12 -7.91 6.53 7.59
CA GLY A 12 -8.37 7.77 6.95
C GLY A 12 -9.89 7.96 6.90
N LEU A 13 -10.65 7.08 7.54
CA LEU A 13 -12.12 7.18 7.59
C LEU A 13 -12.57 8.21 8.64
N ASP A 14 -13.74 8.81 8.40
CA ASP A 14 -14.35 9.74 9.36
C ASP A 14 -15.05 8.96 10.50
N TYR A 15 -14.35 8.86 11.62
CA TYR A 15 -14.85 8.28 12.88
C TYR A 15 -15.52 9.30 13.82
N GLU A 16 -15.65 10.56 13.40
CA GLU A 16 -16.31 11.59 14.20
C GLU A 16 -17.79 11.71 13.84
N SER A 17 -18.11 11.56 12.54
CA SER A 17 -19.48 11.80 12.04
C SER A 17 -20.11 10.61 11.31
N LEU A 18 -19.32 9.81 10.56
CA LEU A 18 -19.84 8.75 9.69
C LEU A 18 -19.76 7.35 10.32
N HIS A 19 -18.69 7.09 11.06
CA HIS A 19 -18.40 5.80 11.66
C HIS A 19 -18.19 5.91 13.16
N LYS A 20 -18.64 4.92 13.92
CA LYS A 20 -18.44 4.90 15.38
C LYS A 20 -17.05 4.41 15.75
N ASP A 21 -16.59 3.36 15.07
CA ASP A 21 -15.34 2.65 15.30
C ASP A 21 -15.06 1.75 14.08
N VAL A 22 -13.92 1.05 14.10
CA VAL A 22 -13.55 0.10 13.04
C VAL A 22 -14.56 -1.05 12.94
N ASP A 23 -15.15 -1.48 14.05
CA ASP A 23 -16.17 -2.52 14.07
C ASP A 23 -17.43 -2.12 13.29
N ASP A 24 -17.90 -0.89 13.45
CA ASP A 24 -19.01 -0.33 12.69
C ASP A 24 -18.70 -0.26 11.18
N VAL A 25 -17.49 0.14 10.80
CA VAL A 25 -17.03 0.12 9.40
C VAL A 25 -17.12 -1.29 8.82
N LEU A 26 -16.55 -2.28 9.52
CA LEU A 26 -16.51 -3.68 9.07
C LEU A 26 -17.90 -4.31 9.05
N ALA A 27 -18.78 -3.95 10.00
CA ALA A 27 -20.17 -4.40 10.02
C ALA A 27 -20.96 -3.85 8.81
N LYS A 28 -20.79 -2.56 8.50
CA LYS A 28 -21.38 -1.93 7.30
C LYS A 28 -20.87 -2.58 6.01
N ALA A 29 -19.57 -2.93 5.94
CA ALA A 29 -18.99 -3.64 4.82
C ALA A 29 -19.57 -5.07 4.68
N ALA A 30 -19.66 -5.80 5.79
CA ALA A 30 -20.18 -7.16 5.83
C ALA A 30 -21.66 -7.23 5.40
N ALA A 31 -22.47 -6.23 5.76
CA ALA A 31 -23.86 -6.10 5.31
C ALA A 31 -24.00 -5.99 3.78
N ARG A 32 -22.91 -5.68 3.06
CA ARG A 32 -22.83 -5.60 1.60
C ARG A 32 -21.96 -6.69 0.99
N ASP A 33 -21.79 -7.81 1.70
CA ASP A 33 -20.97 -8.96 1.32
C ASP A 33 -19.45 -8.71 1.23
N VAL A 34 -18.94 -7.54 1.64
CA VAL A 34 -17.51 -7.27 1.78
C VAL A 34 -17.03 -7.83 3.11
N LYS A 35 -16.33 -8.95 3.06
CA LYS A 35 -16.03 -9.79 4.23
C LYS A 35 -14.56 -9.78 4.61
N PHE A 36 -13.71 -9.17 3.79
CA PHE A 36 -12.28 -9.12 4.03
C PHE A 36 -11.72 -7.80 3.50
N CYS A 37 -10.82 -7.18 4.24
CA CYS A 37 -10.23 -5.89 3.90
C CYS A 37 -8.72 -5.93 3.96
N LEU A 38 -8.05 -5.30 2.99
CA LEU A 38 -6.64 -4.98 3.05
C LEU A 38 -6.49 -3.50 3.41
N ALA A 39 -6.02 -3.24 4.63
CA ALA A 39 -5.76 -1.92 5.17
C ALA A 39 -4.37 -1.42 4.74
N VAL A 40 -4.34 -0.28 4.06
CA VAL A 40 -3.13 0.26 3.40
C VAL A 40 -2.63 1.47 4.15
N ALA A 41 -1.45 1.36 4.77
CA ALA A 41 -0.78 2.52 5.34
C ALA A 41 0.01 3.29 4.28
N THR A 42 0.17 4.60 4.49
CA THR A 42 0.89 5.49 3.55
C THR A 42 2.25 5.98 4.07
N THR A 43 2.56 5.71 5.34
CA THR A 43 3.83 6.02 6.02
C THR A 43 4.11 4.97 7.10
N LEU A 44 5.37 4.86 7.55
CA LEU A 44 5.71 3.93 8.66
C LEU A 44 5.05 4.30 10.00
N PRO A 45 5.01 5.58 10.43
CA PRO A 45 4.26 5.95 11.63
C PRO A 45 2.76 5.72 11.47
N GLY A 46 2.21 5.99 10.27
CA GLY A 46 0.81 5.71 9.96
C GLY A 46 0.49 4.22 10.03
N TYR A 47 1.42 3.34 9.60
CA TYR A 47 1.28 1.89 9.75
C TYR A 47 1.16 1.48 11.23
N LEU A 48 2.04 2.00 12.09
CA LEU A 48 1.97 1.71 13.53
C LEU A 48 0.63 2.17 14.13
N HIS A 49 0.20 3.39 13.80
CA HIS A 49 -1.09 3.90 14.24
C HIS A 49 -2.27 3.06 13.73
N MET A 50 -2.23 2.63 12.47
CA MET A 50 -3.25 1.77 11.86
C MET A 50 -3.31 0.41 12.56
N ARG A 51 -2.15 -0.18 12.92
CA ARG A 51 -2.09 -1.44 13.67
C ARG A 51 -2.74 -1.28 15.05
N ASP A 52 -2.48 -0.19 15.75
CA ASP A 52 -3.07 0.09 17.06
C ASP A 52 -4.59 0.34 16.96
N LEU A 53 -5.03 1.09 15.94
CA LEU A 53 -6.43 1.43 15.72
C LEU A 53 -7.27 0.20 15.33
N VAL A 54 -6.76 -0.60 14.40
CA VAL A 54 -7.48 -1.76 13.86
C VAL A 54 -7.38 -2.95 14.81
N GLY A 55 -6.22 -3.13 15.47
CA GLY A 55 -5.95 -4.30 16.29
C GLY A 55 -5.84 -5.59 15.47
N GLU A 56 -5.85 -6.72 16.16
CA GLU A 56 -5.81 -8.05 15.56
C GLU A 56 -7.22 -8.51 15.17
N ARG A 57 -7.42 -8.79 13.88
CA ARG A 57 -8.73 -9.16 13.32
C ARG A 57 -8.56 -10.19 12.20
N ASP A 58 -9.37 -11.24 12.23
CA ASP A 58 -9.31 -12.33 11.23
C ASP A 58 -9.69 -11.89 9.82
N ASN A 59 -10.45 -10.80 9.69
CA ASN A 59 -10.95 -10.29 8.43
C ASN A 59 -10.20 -9.06 7.89
N VAL A 60 -9.09 -8.68 8.52
CA VAL A 60 -8.26 -7.55 8.09
C VAL A 60 -6.79 -7.96 8.00
N VAL A 61 -6.17 -7.62 6.89
CA VAL A 61 -4.73 -7.73 6.68
C VAL A 61 -4.17 -6.38 6.31
N PHE A 62 -2.87 -6.19 6.48
CA PHE A 62 -2.21 -4.90 6.32
C PHE A 62 -1.22 -4.92 5.15
N SER A 63 -0.99 -3.74 4.57
CA SER A 63 0.25 -3.45 3.87
C SER A 63 1.12 -2.47 4.66
N CYS A 64 2.44 -2.61 4.49
CA CYS A 64 3.40 -1.72 5.12
C CYS A 64 4.23 -1.04 4.02
N GLY A 65 4.27 0.29 4.01
CA GLY A 65 5.05 1.03 3.03
C GLY A 65 4.94 2.54 3.16
N VAL A 66 5.61 3.22 2.24
CA VAL A 66 5.68 4.67 2.15
C VAL A 66 5.19 5.13 0.77
N HIS A 67 4.14 5.93 0.78
CA HIS A 67 3.50 6.47 -0.42
C HIS A 67 4.45 7.39 -1.20
N PRO A 68 4.39 7.44 -2.55
CA PRO A 68 5.23 8.33 -3.36
C PRO A 68 5.05 9.83 -3.10
N LEU A 69 3.89 10.24 -2.59
CA LEU A 69 3.65 11.62 -2.16
C LEU A 69 4.15 11.93 -0.74
N ASN A 70 4.45 10.91 0.07
CA ASN A 70 4.97 11.06 1.43
C ASN A 70 6.50 10.87 1.47
N GLN A 71 7.22 11.53 0.55
CA GLN A 71 8.69 11.44 0.42
C GLN A 71 9.44 12.65 1.00
N ASN A 72 8.72 13.51 1.72
CA ASN A 72 9.28 14.69 2.36
C ASN A 72 10.13 14.30 3.57
N ASP A 73 9.64 13.34 4.36
CA ASP A 73 10.32 12.81 5.53
C ASP A 73 11.14 11.56 5.16
N PRO A 74 12.45 11.54 5.43
CA PRO A 74 13.25 10.34 5.32
C PRO A 74 12.70 9.24 6.23
N TYR A 75 12.78 7.99 5.75
CA TYR A 75 12.46 6.82 6.57
C TYR A 75 13.65 5.86 6.57
N ASP A 76 13.76 5.05 7.63
CA ASP A 76 14.76 3.99 7.69
C ASP A 76 14.25 2.75 6.94
N VAL A 77 15.05 2.28 5.99
CA VAL A 77 14.76 1.08 5.19
C VAL A 77 14.76 -0.18 6.08
N GLU A 78 15.57 -0.20 7.14
CA GLU A 78 15.57 -1.31 8.10
C GLU A 78 14.28 -1.35 8.92
N ASP A 79 13.70 -0.20 9.26
CA ASP A 79 12.39 -0.15 9.90
C ASP A 79 11.30 -0.64 8.95
N LEU A 80 11.33 -0.22 7.67
CA LEU A 80 10.41 -0.75 6.66
C LEU A 80 10.52 -2.27 6.57
N ARG A 81 11.75 -2.83 6.53
CA ARG A 81 11.96 -4.28 6.48
C ARG A 81 11.40 -4.99 7.72
N ARG A 82 11.69 -4.46 8.91
CA ARG A 82 11.24 -5.01 10.20
C ARG A 82 9.72 -5.03 10.29
N LEU A 83 9.08 -3.89 10.03
CA LEU A 83 7.62 -3.74 10.10
C LEU A 83 6.92 -4.57 9.02
N ALA A 84 7.48 -4.60 7.81
CA ALA A 84 6.92 -5.40 6.73
C ALA A 84 7.01 -6.91 6.97
N ALA A 85 7.85 -7.38 7.89
CA ALA A 85 7.97 -8.79 8.26
C ALA A 85 6.92 -9.25 9.29
N GLU A 86 6.21 -8.32 9.93
CA GLU A 86 5.24 -8.63 10.98
C GLU A 86 4.08 -9.52 10.48
N GLU A 87 3.50 -10.27 11.42
CA GLU A 87 2.29 -11.05 11.20
C GLU A 87 1.11 -10.12 10.89
N GLY A 88 0.23 -10.52 9.98
CA GLY A 88 -0.84 -9.69 9.44
C GLY A 88 -0.44 -8.80 8.26
N VAL A 89 0.86 -8.58 8.01
CA VAL A 89 1.31 -7.83 6.82
C VAL A 89 1.41 -8.77 5.63
N VAL A 90 0.61 -8.54 4.59
CA VAL A 90 0.57 -9.39 3.40
C VAL A 90 1.23 -8.77 2.17
N ALA A 91 1.49 -7.46 2.20
CA ALA A 91 2.06 -6.74 1.06
C ALA A 91 2.93 -5.55 1.48
N LEU A 92 3.84 -5.15 0.59
CA LEU A 92 4.60 -3.90 0.70
C LEU A 92 3.87 -2.79 -0.04
N GLY A 93 3.78 -1.62 0.56
CA GLY A 93 3.16 -0.43 -0.02
C GLY A 93 1.95 0.11 0.77
N GLU A 94 1.16 1.00 0.20
CA GLU A 94 1.30 1.43 -1.20
C GLU A 94 2.57 2.24 -1.46
N THR A 95 3.25 1.91 -2.54
CA THR A 95 4.48 2.56 -3.00
C THR A 95 4.34 2.85 -4.50
N GLY A 96 5.33 3.45 -5.15
CA GLY A 96 5.33 3.62 -6.60
C GLY A 96 5.74 5.02 -7.02
N LEU A 97 5.07 5.59 -8.01
CA LEU A 97 5.48 6.83 -8.66
C LEU A 97 4.28 7.75 -8.96
N ASP A 98 4.33 8.97 -8.43
CA ASP A 98 3.34 10.02 -8.72
C ASP A 98 4.08 11.29 -9.15
N TYR A 99 4.07 11.56 -10.46
CA TYR A 99 4.75 12.72 -11.04
C TYR A 99 3.81 13.90 -11.28
N TYR A 100 2.54 13.76 -10.89
CA TYR A 100 1.53 14.78 -11.11
C TYR A 100 1.67 15.94 -10.12
N TYR A 101 1.81 15.63 -8.82
CA TYR A 101 1.86 16.65 -7.77
C TYR A 101 3.27 17.13 -7.44
N THR A 102 4.26 16.24 -7.41
CA THR A 102 5.62 16.53 -6.91
C THR A 102 6.72 16.03 -7.84
N PRO A 103 6.80 16.54 -9.08
CA PRO A 103 7.78 16.10 -10.07
C PRO A 103 9.24 16.29 -9.63
N GLU A 104 9.52 17.16 -8.67
CA GLU A 104 10.83 17.39 -8.05
C GLU A 104 11.27 16.22 -7.14
N THR A 105 10.35 15.42 -6.63
CA THR A 105 10.65 14.28 -5.74
C THR A 105 10.91 12.96 -6.50
N LYS A 106 10.96 13.00 -7.83
CA LYS A 106 11.14 11.83 -8.72
C LYS A 106 12.23 10.86 -8.30
N VAL A 107 13.42 11.38 -7.95
CA VAL A 107 14.57 10.55 -7.58
C VAL A 107 14.29 9.81 -6.27
N ARG A 108 13.75 10.50 -5.27
CA ARG A 108 13.39 9.90 -3.97
C ARG A 108 12.27 8.86 -4.12
N GLN A 109 11.25 9.15 -4.93
CA GLN A 109 10.18 8.19 -5.21
C GLN A 109 10.72 6.92 -5.87
N GLN A 110 11.63 7.05 -6.84
CA GLN A 110 12.25 5.90 -7.51
C GLN A 110 13.10 5.07 -6.55
N GLU A 111 13.92 5.71 -5.73
CA GLU A 111 14.75 5.04 -4.72
C GLU A 111 13.88 4.30 -3.70
N SER A 112 12.87 4.98 -3.13
CA SER A 112 11.91 4.39 -2.23
C SER A 112 11.17 3.20 -2.86
N PHE A 113 10.75 3.33 -4.11
CA PHE A 113 10.07 2.26 -4.83
C PHE A 113 10.98 1.03 -5.02
N ILE A 114 12.26 1.24 -5.32
CA ILE A 114 13.26 0.16 -5.42
C ILE A 114 13.42 -0.56 -4.07
N HIS A 115 13.51 0.17 -2.95
CA HIS A 115 13.61 -0.43 -1.62
C HIS A 115 12.41 -1.34 -1.30
N HIS A 116 11.19 -0.88 -1.60
CA HIS A 116 9.97 -1.69 -1.40
C HIS A 116 9.99 -2.97 -2.24
N ILE A 117 10.49 -2.90 -3.48
CA ILE A 117 10.62 -4.07 -4.35
C ILE A 117 11.65 -5.06 -3.80
N GLN A 118 12.80 -4.56 -3.34
CA GLN A 118 13.86 -5.40 -2.78
C GLN A 118 13.36 -6.15 -1.53
N ILE A 119 12.76 -5.42 -0.59
CA ILE A 119 12.20 -6.00 0.64
C ILE A 119 11.06 -6.96 0.34
N GLY A 120 10.14 -6.60 -0.59
CA GLY A 120 9.07 -7.50 -1.01
C GLY A 120 9.61 -8.83 -1.56
N ARG A 121 10.74 -8.81 -2.28
CA ARG A 121 11.40 -10.03 -2.75
C ARG A 121 12.04 -10.82 -1.63
N GLU A 122 12.73 -10.16 -0.69
CA GLU A 122 13.36 -10.79 0.48
C GLU A 122 12.33 -11.52 1.34
N LEU A 123 11.19 -10.87 1.60
CA LEU A 123 10.09 -11.40 2.41
C LEU A 123 9.10 -12.27 1.62
N ASN A 124 9.29 -12.40 0.31
CA ASN A 124 8.35 -13.07 -0.61
C ASN A 124 6.91 -12.53 -0.50
N LYS A 125 6.75 -11.22 -0.33
CA LYS A 125 5.47 -10.50 -0.26
C LYS A 125 5.25 -9.68 -1.54
N PRO A 126 4.00 -9.61 -2.07
CA PRO A 126 3.67 -8.74 -3.20
C PRO A 126 3.87 -7.26 -2.89
N VAL A 127 3.95 -6.44 -3.94
CA VAL A 127 4.04 -4.97 -3.83
C VAL A 127 2.77 -4.34 -4.40
N ILE A 128 2.18 -3.41 -3.65
CA ILE A 128 1.05 -2.56 -4.06
C ILE A 128 1.63 -1.29 -4.68
N VAL A 129 1.32 -1.07 -5.95
CA VAL A 129 1.93 -0.01 -6.75
C VAL A 129 0.88 1.03 -7.12
N HIS A 130 1.05 2.23 -6.57
CA HIS A 130 0.43 3.47 -7.03
C HIS A 130 1.22 4.07 -8.19
N THR A 131 0.52 4.39 -9.27
CA THR A 131 1.13 5.10 -10.40
C THR A 131 0.19 6.17 -10.94
N ARG A 132 0.70 7.39 -11.12
CA ARG A 132 -0.04 8.53 -11.71
C ARG A 132 0.88 9.41 -12.55
N ASP A 133 0.50 9.59 -13.83
CA ASP A 133 1.24 10.35 -14.85
C ASP A 133 2.77 10.11 -14.88
N ALA A 134 3.18 8.96 -14.35
CA ALA A 134 4.51 8.42 -14.39
C ALA A 134 4.49 7.26 -15.39
N PRO A 135 4.93 7.45 -16.65
CA PRO A 135 5.16 6.34 -17.56
C PRO A 135 6.28 5.48 -16.98
N CYS A 136 5.90 4.55 -16.12
CA CYS A 136 6.82 3.72 -15.40
C CYS A 136 7.40 2.69 -16.37
N ARG A 137 8.67 2.85 -16.76
CA ARG A 137 9.43 1.82 -17.49
C ARG A 137 9.47 0.48 -16.73
N TYR A 138 9.21 0.51 -15.41
CA TYR A 138 9.12 -0.68 -14.54
C TYR A 138 7.71 -1.28 -14.45
N ALA A 139 6.65 -0.54 -14.80
CA ALA A 139 5.26 -1.04 -14.82
C ALA A 139 4.89 -1.68 -16.18
N GLY A 140 5.59 -1.27 -17.24
CA GLY A 140 5.26 -1.62 -18.63
C GLY A 140 6.02 -2.81 -19.22
N ASN A 141 6.24 -3.91 -18.47
CA ASN A 141 6.69 -5.18 -19.08
C ASN A 141 6.54 -6.42 -18.19
N SER A 142 5.34 -6.70 -17.69
CA SER A 142 5.05 -8.00 -17.04
C SER A 142 5.01 -9.18 -18.03
N ALA A 143 5.17 -8.96 -19.35
CA ALA A 143 5.11 -10.02 -20.37
C ALA A 143 6.41 -10.29 -21.14
N ARG A 144 7.39 -9.38 -21.22
CA ARG A 144 8.63 -9.61 -22.00
C ARG A 144 9.83 -8.84 -21.47
N ARG A 145 10.64 -9.48 -20.61
CA ARG A 145 12.11 -9.32 -20.63
C ARG A 145 12.76 -10.45 -19.82
N LYS A 146 13.46 -11.33 -20.53
CA LYS A 146 14.25 -12.45 -20.01
C LYS A 146 15.70 -12.05 -19.66
N SER A 147 16.03 -10.77 -19.50
CA SER A 147 17.44 -10.35 -19.44
C SER A 147 18.05 -10.15 -18.04
N ASP A 148 17.29 -9.98 -16.96
CA ASP A 148 17.90 -9.56 -15.67
C ASP A 148 17.43 -10.36 -14.43
N GLY A 149 16.99 -11.61 -14.59
CA GLY A 149 16.72 -12.52 -13.46
C GLY A 149 15.63 -12.09 -12.45
N LEU A 150 15.07 -10.89 -12.56
CA LEU A 150 13.99 -10.38 -11.73
C LEU A 150 12.64 -10.92 -12.20
N ARG A 151 12.16 -11.96 -11.53
CA ARG A 151 10.82 -12.52 -11.73
C ARG A 151 9.83 -11.85 -10.78
N TRP A 152 8.93 -11.03 -11.32
CA TRP A 152 7.84 -10.36 -10.61
C TRP A 152 6.75 -11.39 -10.27
N ARG A 153 6.47 -11.65 -8.98
CA ARG A 153 5.51 -12.70 -8.59
C ARG A 153 4.07 -12.22 -8.48
N THR A 154 3.78 -11.02 -7.99
CA THR A 154 2.42 -10.41 -8.06
C THR A 154 2.54 -8.91 -7.75
N THR A 155 1.95 -8.07 -8.60
CA THR A 155 1.88 -6.61 -8.42
C THR A 155 0.42 -6.20 -8.48
N LEU A 156 -0.10 -5.58 -7.41
CA LEU A 156 -1.42 -4.96 -7.45
C LEU A 156 -1.24 -3.53 -7.97
N PHE A 157 -1.83 -3.22 -9.13
CA PHE A 157 -1.79 -1.87 -9.68
C PHE A 157 -2.99 -1.08 -9.18
N TYR A 158 -2.73 -0.05 -8.40
CA TYR A 158 -3.71 0.97 -8.07
C TYR A 158 -3.44 2.20 -8.95
N ARG A 159 -4.44 2.56 -9.77
CA ARG A 159 -4.38 3.78 -10.57
C ARG A 159 -5.06 4.88 -9.79
N GLY A 160 -4.27 5.84 -9.31
CA GLY A 160 -4.80 6.99 -8.58
C GLY A 160 -5.95 7.67 -9.33
N GLN A 161 -7.10 7.81 -8.66
CA GLN A 161 -8.28 8.51 -9.18
C GLN A 161 -7.95 9.99 -9.40
N ARG A 162 -8.31 10.55 -10.56
CA ARG A 162 -8.32 12.01 -10.75
C ARG A 162 -9.43 12.57 -9.87
N ASN A 163 -9.08 13.16 -8.73
CA ASN A 163 -10.05 13.99 -8.02
C ASN A 163 -10.31 15.21 -8.89
N GLY A 164 -11.43 15.19 -9.60
CA GLY A 164 -11.92 16.34 -10.34
C GLY A 164 -12.49 17.36 -9.39
N ARG A 165 -11.69 18.36 -9.01
CA ARG A 165 -11.98 19.81 -9.06
C ARG A 165 -10.79 20.58 -8.51
#